data_AF-A0A969I4L5-F1
#
_entry.id   AF-A0A969I4L5-F1
#
_cell.length_a   1.000
_cell.length_b   1.000
_cell.length_c   1.000
_cell.angle_alpha   90.00
_cell.angle_beta   90.00
_cell.angle_gamma   90.00
#
_symmetry.space_group_name_H-M   'P 1'
#
loop_
_entity.id
_entity.type
_entity.pdbx_description
1 polymer ?
#
loop_
_entity_poly.entity_id
_entity_poly.type
_entity_poly.pdbx_seq_one_letter_code
_entity_poly.pdbx_strand_id
1 'polypeptide(L)'
;MHRPAQSNSVNEYVDLSLDSKLCDLALHPFTLDMNFSGLELAQTFKRHPQLPGVILIADEQFVGMLSRQRFLEYLLLPEDSAAFLKQPLHLIWSYARSELLILPENTTILSAARQALRRSAPTCNPNRSIGWSYPPLTIAS
;
A
#
# COMPACT_ATOMS: atom_id res chain seq x y z
N MET A 1 8.31 53.42 3.94
CA MET A 1 9.21 52.24 4.04
C MET A 1 8.44 51.11 4.71
N HIS A 2 7.86 50.19 3.94
CA HIS A 2 7.22 48.98 4.47
C HIS A 2 8.01 47.77 4.00
N ARG A 3 8.58 47.04 4.96
CA ARG A 3 9.31 45.79 4.76
C ARG A 3 8.26 44.68 4.66
N PRO A 4 8.09 43.98 3.54
CA PRO A 4 7.21 42.82 3.52
C PRO A 4 7.84 41.70 4.34
N ALA A 5 7.01 41.05 5.15
CA ALA A 5 7.34 39.87 5.94
C ALA A 5 7.75 38.73 5.00
N GLN A 6 8.93 38.17 5.24
CA GLN A 6 9.35 36.92 4.60
C GLN A 6 8.46 35.80 5.13
N SER A 7 7.68 35.16 4.25
CA SER A 7 6.98 33.93 4.56
C SER A 7 8.02 32.80 4.65
N ASN A 8 8.49 32.49 5.84
CA ASN A 8 9.23 31.26 6.09
C ASN A 8 8.25 30.08 6.02
N SER A 9 8.19 29.42 4.86
CA SER A 9 7.70 28.05 4.77
C SER A 9 8.69 27.15 5.51
N VAL A 10 8.39 26.83 6.77
CA VAL A 10 9.16 25.87 7.57
C VAL A 10 8.93 24.49 6.98
N ASN A 11 9.84 24.04 6.12
CA ASN A 11 10.00 22.61 5.90
C ASN A 11 10.67 22.07 7.17
N GLU A 12 9.91 21.43 8.05
CA GLU A 12 10.46 20.60 9.13
C GLU A 12 11.15 19.39 8.49
N TYR A 13 12.42 19.55 8.14
CA TYR A 13 13.27 18.41 7.84
C TYR A 13 13.56 17.70 9.16
N VAL A 14 13.09 16.47 9.29
CA VAL A 14 13.46 15.60 10.40
C VAL A 14 14.96 15.33 10.30
N ASP A 15 15.72 15.75 11.31
CA ASP A 15 17.14 15.46 11.41
C ASP A 15 17.32 13.99 11.82
N LEU A 16 17.66 13.14 10.86
CA LEU A 16 17.80 11.70 11.07
C LEU A 16 19.26 11.35 11.37
N SER A 17 19.50 10.83 12.57
CA SER A 17 20.77 10.22 12.98
C SER A 17 20.79 8.69 12.76
N LEU A 18 21.96 8.06 12.94
CA LEU A 18 22.13 6.60 12.79
C LEU A 18 21.29 5.78 13.77
N ASP A 19 21.01 6.34 14.94
CA ASP A 19 20.25 5.71 16.02
C ASP A 19 18.75 6.00 15.95
N SER A 20 18.31 6.77 14.95
CA SER A 20 16.90 7.07 14.72
C SER A 20 16.11 5.79 14.45
N LYS A 21 14.88 5.78 14.93
CA LYS A 21 13.96 4.64 14.92
C LYS A 21 12.82 4.87 13.93
N LEU A 22 12.06 3.82 13.65
CA LEU A 22 10.92 3.91 12.74
C LEU A 22 9.84 4.88 13.23
N CYS A 23 9.66 5.00 14.55
CA CYS A 23 8.75 6.00 15.13
C CYS A 23 9.15 7.46 14.86
N ASP A 24 10.42 7.72 14.51
CA ASP A 24 10.92 9.07 14.22
C ASP A 24 10.64 9.49 12.77
N LEU A 25 10.17 8.56 11.93
CA LEU A 25 9.83 8.83 10.53
C LEU A 25 8.40 9.34 10.39
N ALA A 26 8.18 10.21 9.40
CA ALA A 26 6.83 10.51 8.94
C ALA A 26 6.21 9.26 8.30
N LEU A 27 5.27 8.64 9.02
CA LEU A 27 4.55 7.45 8.56
C LEU A 27 3.28 7.82 7.79
N HIS A 28 2.80 6.89 6.95
CA HIS A 28 1.51 7.01 6.28
C HIS A 28 0.49 6.04 6.91
N PRO A 29 -0.25 6.45 7.97
CA PRO A 29 -1.23 5.60 8.64
C PRO A 29 -2.56 5.59 7.89
N PHE A 30 -2.56 5.16 6.63
CA PHE A 30 -3.79 5.09 5.84
C PHE A 30 -4.33 3.67 5.81
N THR A 31 -5.47 3.48 6.46
CA THR A 31 -6.18 2.20 6.55
C THR A 31 -7.42 2.19 5.67
N LEU A 32 -7.75 1.04 5.10
CA LEU A 32 -8.92 0.87 4.26
C LEU A 32 -9.50 -0.53 4.45
N ASP A 33 -10.83 -0.61 4.60
CA ASP A 33 -11.54 -1.86 4.85
C ASP A 33 -11.59 -2.76 3.60
N MET A 34 -11.48 -4.08 3.79
CA MET A 34 -11.43 -5.04 2.68
C MET A 34 -12.73 -5.17 1.86
N ASN A 35 -13.83 -4.56 2.32
CA ASN A 35 -15.10 -4.50 1.60
C ASN A 35 -15.17 -3.40 0.54
N PHE A 36 -14.24 -2.43 0.55
CA PHE A 36 -14.16 -1.42 -0.49
C PHE A 36 -13.79 -2.04 -1.84
N SER A 37 -14.14 -1.36 -2.92
CA SER A 37 -13.83 -1.76 -4.29
C SER A 37 -12.43 -1.30 -4.73
N GLY A 38 -11.89 -1.97 -5.76
CA GLY A 38 -10.70 -1.51 -6.47
C GLY A 38 -10.85 -0.10 -7.04
N LEU A 39 -12.04 0.30 -7.47
CA LEU A 39 -12.34 1.63 -7.97
C LEU A 39 -12.16 2.71 -6.89
N GLU A 40 -12.67 2.46 -5.68
CA GLU A 40 -12.49 3.38 -4.55
C GLU A 40 -11.03 3.50 -4.14
N LEU A 41 -10.28 2.39 -4.19
CA LEU A 41 -8.83 2.42 -3.98
C LEU A 41 -8.10 3.22 -5.06
N ALA A 42 -8.48 3.06 -6.34
CA ALA A 42 -7.91 3.84 -7.45
C ALA A 42 -8.15 5.35 -7.27
N GLN A 43 -9.37 5.73 -6.86
CA GLN A 43 -9.71 7.11 -6.55
C GLN A 43 -8.90 7.65 -5.36
N THR A 44 -8.67 6.81 -4.35
CA THR A 44 -7.85 7.15 -3.19
C THR A 44 -6.41 7.46 -3.60
N PHE A 45 -5.77 6.61 -4.41
CA PHE A 45 -4.43 6.87 -4.93
C PHE A 45 -4.36 8.10 -5.85
N LYS A 46 -5.43 8.39 -6.58
CA LYS A 46 -5.53 9.61 -7.40
C LYS A 46 -5.63 10.87 -6.53
N ARG A 47 -6.39 10.81 -5.43
CA ARG A 47 -6.57 11.93 -4.49
C ARG A 47 -5.33 12.16 -3.62
N HIS A 48 -4.56 11.11 -3.33
CA HIS A 48 -3.36 11.16 -2.50
C HIS A 48 -2.13 10.65 -3.26
N PRO A 49 -1.52 11.45 -4.16
CA PRO A 49 -0.41 10.99 -5.00
C PRO A 49 0.87 10.61 -4.25
N GLN A 50 1.04 11.06 -3.00
CA GLN A 50 2.18 10.69 -2.15
C GLN A 50 1.96 9.39 -1.39
N LEU A 51 0.75 8.81 -1.41
CA LEU A 51 0.44 7.60 -0.68
C LEU A 51 1.10 6.38 -1.35
N PRO A 52 2.04 5.69 -0.68
CA PRO A 52 2.78 4.58 -1.29
C PRO A 52 1.97 3.27 -1.31
N GLY A 53 0.93 3.16 -0.49
CA GLY A 53 0.10 1.97 -0.32
C GLY A 53 -0.97 2.18 0.75
N VAL A 54 -1.78 1.16 0.98
CA VAL A 54 -2.83 1.15 2.00
C VAL A 54 -2.66 -0.04 2.93
N ILE A 55 -2.96 0.18 4.21
CA ILE A 55 -3.11 -0.88 5.21
C ILE A 55 -4.52 -1.45 5.09
N LEU A 56 -4.64 -2.76 4.93
CA LEU A 56 -5.91 -3.45 4.78
C LEU A 56 -6.38 -3.95 6.15
N ILE A 57 -7.63 -3.64 6.47
CA ILE A 57 -8.29 -4.08 7.70
C ILE A 57 -9.59 -4.84 7.38
N ALA A 58 -9.96 -5.76 8.26
CA ALA A 58 -11.28 -6.40 8.29
C ALA A 58 -11.67 -6.59 9.75
N ASP A 59 -12.90 -6.22 10.11
CA ASP A 59 -13.40 -6.28 11.50
C ASP A 59 -12.45 -5.63 12.50
N GLU A 60 -11.92 -4.45 12.16
CA GLU A 60 -10.93 -3.68 12.94
C GLU A 60 -9.55 -4.36 13.12
N GLN A 61 -9.32 -5.50 12.47
CA GLN A 61 -8.06 -6.24 12.55
C GLN A 61 -7.18 -5.99 11.33
N PHE A 62 -5.87 -5.92 11.55
CA PHE A 62 -4.89 -5.84 10.47
C PHE A 62 -4.86 -7.16 9.67
N VAL A 63 -5.05 -7.06 8.36
CA VAL A 63 -5.00 -8.22 7.45
C VAL A 63 -3.78 -8.17 6.52
N GLY A 64 -3.38 -6.97 6.09
CA GLY A 64 -2.22 -6.84 5.22
C GLY A 64 -2.00 -5.43 4.68
N MET A 65 -1.27 -5.35 3.57
CA MET A 65 -0.92 -4.08 2.94
C MET A 65 -0.88 -4.22 1.42
N LEU A 66 -1.60 -3.37 0.70
CA LEU A 66 -1.53 -3.30 -0.76
C LEU A 66 -0.77 -2.05 -1.19
N SER A 67 0.40 -2.24 -1.82
CA SER A 67 1.18 -1.12 -2.34
C SER A 67 0.55 -0.57 -3.62
N ARG A 68 0.76 0.73 -3.86
CA ARG A 68 0.31 1.40 -5.08
C ARG A 68 0.92 0.76 -6.33
N GLN A 69 2.21 0.42 -6.28
CA GLN A 69 2.89 -0.24 -7.38
C GLN A 69 2.21 -1.57 -7.74
N ARG A 70 1.93 -2.42 -6.74
CA ARG A 70 1.25 -3.70 -6.98
C ARG A 70 -0.13 -3.49 -7.57
N PHE A 71 -0.90 -2.56 -7.03
CA PHE A 71 -2.22 -2.24 -7.57
C PHE A 71 -2.16 -1.81 -9.05
N LEU A 72 -1.18 -0.97 -9.41
CA LEU A 72 -0.95 -0.57 -10.80
C LEU A 72 -0.51 -1.73 -11.69
N GLU A 73 0.35 -2.62 -11.21
CA GLU A 73 0.74 -3.84 -11.95
C GLU A 73 -0.51 -4.64 -12.37
N TYR A 74 -1.49 -4.81 -11.47
CA TYR A 74 -2.75 -5.49 -11.79
C TYR A 74 -3.64 -4.73 -12.77
N LEU A 75 -3.65 -3.39 -12.72
CA LEU A 75 -4.41 -2.58 -13.68
C LEU A 75 -3.84 -2.62 -15.09
N LEU A 76 -2.55 -2.90 -15.23
CA LEU A 76 -1.84 -2.99 -16.51
C LEU A 76 -1.90 -4.40 -17.12
N LEU A 77 -2.47 -5.39 -16.43
CA LEU A 77 -2.62 -6.74 -16.98
C LEU A 77 -3.64 -6.76 -18.13
N PRO A 78 -3.49 -7.67 -19.12
CA PRO A 78 -4.32 -7.71 -20.33
C PRO A 78 -5.79 -8.09 -20.10
N GLU A 79 -6.11 -8.66 -18.94
CA GLU A 79 -7.47 -9.07 -18.54
C GLU A 79 -8.34 -7.83 -18.29
N ASP A 80 -9.67 -8.00 -18.26
CA ASP A 80 -10.65 -6.92 -18.08
C ASP A 80 -10.40 -6.10 -16.79
N SER A 81 -9.49 -5.12 -16.86
CA SER A 81 -9.10 -4.23 -15.76
C SER A 81 -10.31 -3.47 -15.21
N ALA A 82 -11.32 -3.23 -16.05
CA ALA A 82 -12.61 -2.67 -15.66
C ALA A 82 -13.43 -3.62 -14.77
N ALA A 83 -13.34 -4.95 -14.96
CA ALA A 83 -13.97 -5.94 -14.10
C ALA A 83 -13.22 -6.07 -12.78
N PHE A 84 -11.88 -6.01 -12.80
CA PHE A 84 -11.03 -6.01 -11.61
C PHE A 84 -11.33 -4.84 -10.67
N LEU A 85 -11.49 -3.62 -11.21
CA LEU A 85 -11.81 -2.43 -10.40
C LEU A 85 -13.17 -2.52 -9.70
N LYS A 86 -14.09 -3.33 -10.19
CA LYS A 86 -15.39 -3.56 -9.54
C LYS A 86 -15.32 -4.57 -8.40
N GLN A 87 -14.24 -5.33 -8.31
CA GLN A 87 -14.09 -6.34 -7.26
C GLN A 87 -13.76 -5.69 -5.92
N PRO A 88 -14.24 -6.27 -4.82
CA PRO A 88 -13.84 -5.88 -3.48
C PRO A 88 -12.35 -6.18 -3.23
N LEU A 89 -11.75 -5.42 -2.31
CA LEU A 89 -10.32 -5.50 -2.01
C LEU A 89 -9.90 -6.86 -1.47
N HIS A 90 -10.78 -7.62 -0.81
CA HIS A 90 -10.44 -8.97 -0.37
C HIS A 90 -10.11 -9.91 -1.55
N LEU A 91 -10.86 -9.82 -2.66
CA LEU A 91 -10.56 -10.60 -3.86
C LEU A 91 -9.27 -10.11 -4.50
N ILE A 92 -9.12 -8.80 -4.68
CA ILE A 92 -7.90 -8.19 -5.24
C ILE A 92 -6.66 -8.62 -4.43
N TRP A 93 -6.74 -8.53 -3.10
CA TRP A 93 -5.66 -8.88 -2.18
C TRP A 93 -5.29 -10.37 -2.25
N SER A 94 -6.27 -11.26 -2.44
CA SER A 94 -6.01 -12.70 -2.56
C SER A 94 -5.04 -13.03 -3.70
N TYR A 95 -5.07 -12.26 -4.79
CA TYR A 95 -4.14 -12.39 -5.91
C TYR A 95 -2.83 -11.64 -5.68
N ALA A 96 -2.93 -10.43 -5.12
CA ALA A 96 -1.83 -9.48 -4.91
C ALA A 96 -0.97 -9.74 -3.67
N ARG A 97 -1.30 -10.76 -2.87
CA ARG A 97 -0.66 -11.04 -1.59
C ARG A 97 0.85 -11.18 -1.73
N SER A 98 1.57 -10.36 -0.98
CA SER A 98 3.02 -10.40 -0.81
C SER A 98 3.35 -10.75 0.63
N GLU A 99 4.55 -11.29 0.86
CA GLU A 99 5.11 -11.36 2.21
C GLU A 99 5.23 -9.96 2.81
N LEU A 100 4.80 -9.83 4.06
CA LEU A 100 4.78 -8.58 4.81
C LEU A 100 5.98 -8.53 5.74
N LEU A 101 6.70 -7.41 5.75
CA LEU A 101 7.72 -7.12 6.74
C LEU A 101 7.10 -6.22 7.81
N ILE A 102 6.75 -6.81 8.96
CA ILE A 102 6.22 -6.10 10.13
C ILE A 102 7.37 -5.90 11.12
N LEU A 103 7.59 -4.66 11.53
CA LEU A 103 8.68 -4.28 12.42
C LEU A 103 8.14 -3.50 13.62
N PRO A 104 8.69 -3.71 14.83
CA PRO A 104 8.43 -2.84 15.97
C PRO A 104 8.82 -1.39 15.67
N GLU A 105 8.05 -0.43 16.17
CA GLU A 105 8.31 1.01 15.98
C GLU A 105 9.67 1.47 16.52
N ASN A 106 10.19 0.77 17.53
CA ASN A 106 11.47 1.06 18.16
C ASN A 106 12.68 0.50 17.39
N THR A 107 12.45 -0.17 16.25
CA THR A 107 13.51 -0.66 15.37
C THR A 107 14.26 0.52 14.75
N THR A 108 15.59 0.48 14.74
CA THR A 108 16.38 1.52 14.07
C THR A 108 16.13 1.53 12.57
N ILE A 109 16.13 2.71 11.96
CA ILE A 109 15.94 2.88 10.51
C ILE A 109 16.96 2.04 9.73
N LEU A 110 18.22 2.04 10.18
CA LEU A 110 19.29 1.25 9.57
C LEU A 110 18.98 -0.26 9.61
N SER A 111 18.50 -0.79 10.73
CA SER A 111 18.12 -2.20 10.86
C SER A 111 16.92 -2.53 9.96
N ALA A 112 15.90 -1.67 9.97
CA ALA A 112 14.72 -1.82 9.13
C ALA A 112 15.06 -1.83 7.64
N ALA A 113 15.93 -0.92 7.20
CA ALA A 113 16.41 -0.86 5.81
C ALA A 113 17.18 -2.13 5.42
N ARG A 114 18.06 -2.64 6.29
CA ARG A 114 18.78 -3.91 6.03
C ARG A 114 17.83 -5.11 5.93
N GLN A 115 16.82 -5.18 6.80
CA GLN A 115 15.80 -6.22 6.73
C GLN A 115 14.95 -6.08 5.46
N ALA A 116 14.62 -4.84 5.07
CA ALA A 116 13.91 -4.55 3.83
C ALA A 116 14.71 -5.00 2.60
N LEU A 117 16.01 -4.73 2.52
CA LEU A 117 16.85 -5.13 1.38
C LEU A 117 17.08 -6.64 1.27
N ARG A 118 16.93 -7.36 2.39
CA ARG A 118 17.02 -8.84 2.41
C ARG A 118 15.76 -9.53 1.92
N ARG A 119 14.64 -8.80 1.75
CA ARG A 119 13.43 -9.37 1.18
C ARG A 119 13.72 -9.83 -0.24
N SER A 120 13.24 -11.01 -0.61
CA SER A 120 13.31 -11.44 -2.01
C SER A 120 12.65 -10.38 -2.88
N ALA A 121 13.30 -10.03 -4.00
CA ALA A 121 12.69 -9.16 -5.00
C ALA A 121 11.32 -9.73 -5.37
N PRO A 122 10.29 -8.89 -5.61
CA PRO A 122 9.01 -9.38 -6.05
C PRO A 122 9.24 -10.24 -7.30
N THR A 123 9.16 -11.56 -7.15
CA THR A 123 9.33 -12.47 -8.28
C THR A 123 8.16 -12.20 -9.21
N CYS A 124 8.45 -11.66 -10.40
CA CYS A 124 7.54 -11.86 -11.51
C CYS A 124 7.48 -13.38 -11.70
N ASN A 125 6.39 -14.01 -11.28
CA ASN A 125 6.16 -15.43 -11.55
C ASN A 125 5.39 -15.51 -12.88
N PRO A 126 6.06 -15.81 -14.00
CA PRO A 126 5.40 -15.90 -15.31
C PRO A 126 4.49 -17.14 -15.43
N ASN A 127 4.47 -18.04 -14.43
CA ASN A 127 3.79 -19.34 -14.47
C ASN A 127 2.71 -19.51 -13.38
N ARG A 128 2.22 -18.46 -12.73
CA ARG A 128 0.90 -18.57 -12.08
C ARG A 128 -0.14 -18.61 -13.18
N SER A 129 -0.50 -19.82 -13.62
CA SER A 129 -1.58 -20.08 -14.57
C SER A 129 -2.76 -19.19 -14.24
N ILE A 130 -2.97 -18.18 -15.07
CA ILE A 130 -4.04 -17.20 -14.98
C ILE A 130 -5.30 -17.90 -15.47
N GLY A 131 -5.81 -18.83 -14.66
CA GLY A 131 -7.16 -19.32 -14.75
C GLY A 131 -7.97 -18.51 -13.75
N TRP A 132 -8.57 -17.40 -14.18
CA TRP A 132 -9.62 -16.74 -13.42
C TRP A 132 -10.85 -17.65 -13.40
N SER A 133 -10.79 -18.72 -12.60
CA SER A 133 -12.02 -19.38 -12.15
C SER A 133 -12.55 -18.50 -11.03
N TYR A 134 -13.46 -17.59 -11.38
CA TYR A 134 -14.26 -16.86 -10.40
C TYR A 134 -14.83 -17.89 -9.41
N PRO A 135 -14.71 -17.68 -8.07
CA PRO A 135 -15.50 -18.48 -7.15
C PRO A 135 -16.98 -18.31 -7.57
N PRO A 136 -17.77 -19.39 -7.67
CA PRO A 136 -19.16 -19.28 -8.08
C PRO A 136 -19.85 -18.27 -7.15
N LEU A 137 -20.42 -17.21 -7.74
CA LEU A 137 -21.27 -16.27 -7.04
C LEU A 137 -22.42 -17.08 -6.45
N THR A 138 -22.31 -17.42 -5.16
CA THR A 138 -23.43 -18.01 -4.43
C THR A 138 -24.40 -16.86 -4.20
N ILE A 139 -25.30 -16.68 -5.16
CA ILE A 139 -26.48 -15.83 -5.00
C ILE A 139 -27.37 -16.57 -4.01
N ALA A 140 -27.31 -16.17 -2.74
CA ALA A 140 -28.32 -16.57 -1.77
C ALA A 140 -29.69 -16.10 -2.29
N SER A 141 -30.58 -17.07 -2.54
CA SER A 141 -31.98 -16.87 -2.94
C SER A 141 -32.84 -16.55 -1.72
#